data_AF-A0A1Q7ARH1-F1
#
_entry.id   AF-A0A1Q7ARH1-F1
#
_cell.length_a   1.000
_cell.length_b   1.000
_cell.length_c   1.000
_cell.angle_alpha   90.00
_cell.angle_beta   90.00
_cell.angle_gamma   90.00
#
_symmetry.space_group_name_H-M   'P 1'
#
loop_
_entity.id
_entity.type
_entity.pdbx_description
1 polymer ?
#
loop_
_entity_poly.entity_id
_entity_poly.type
_entity_poly.pdbx_seq_one_letter_code
_entity_poly.pdbx_strand_id
1 'polypeptide(L)'
;MVEVDTGMDRCGVDTAQECLALARQVMELPGLRFEGITGYEGHCSLTFDNELRHERQREAMTFFTGVADLLEANGIPCKIRSAGGIATWRWTAGYPGLTEIQAGTYVVMDNYHGRMVPHFEHSLTIQASVISRQSGKVIVDAGNKSVAAPDEVTIVGHDHKVFRFDEEHGIFSAPLGSPLQVGDRVTLVPGYSPSTVNWYDAYHVVQDNVVVDIWPIIPRGPGHHGLAGLAAPAR
;
A
#
# COMPACT_ATOMS: atom_id res chain seq x y z
N MET A 1 -17.56 13.12 0.24
CA MET A 1 -17.50 12.67 1.66
C MET A 1 -16.67 13.67 2.44
N VAL A 2 -16.83 13.71 3.76
CA VAL A 2 -15.97 14.52 4.64
C VAL A 2 -14.88 13.61 5.22
N GLU A 3 -13.61 14.01 5.11
CA GLU A 3 -12.50 13.30 5.76
C GLU A 3 -12.44 13.69 7.25
N VAL A 4 -12.29 12.69 8.11
CA VAL A 4 -12.17 12.84 9.57
C VAL A 4 -10.79 12.34 9.96
N ASP A 5 -10.03 13.16 10.68
CA ASP A 5 -8.76 12.71 11.22
C ASP A 5 -9.01 11.76 12.38
N THR A 6 -8.65 10.49 12.20
CA THR A 6 -8.81 9.46 13.23
C THR A 6 -7.55 9.30 14.10
N GLY A 7 -6.68 10.32 14.13
CA GLY A 7 -5.41 10.35 14.86
C GLY A 7 -4.17 10.13 14.00
N MET A 8 -4.28 10.22 12.67
CA MET A 8 -3.12 10.15 11.77
C MET A 8 -2.38 11.50 11.65
N ASP A 9 -3.02 12.61 12.01
CA ASP A 9 -2.51 13.97 11.88
C ASP A 9 -2.05 14.26 10.43
N ARG A 10 -2.91 13.90 9.47
CA ARG A 10 -2.61 14.03 8.03
C ARG A 10 -3.54 15.00 7.33
N CYS A 11 -4.83 14.67 7.30
CA CYS A 11 -5.89 15.41 6.63
C CYS A 11 -7.21 15.10 7.35
N GLY A 12 -8.22 15.92 7.07
CA GLY A 12 -9.55 15.76 7.63
C GLY A 12 -9.86 16.80 8.70
N VAL A 13 -11.09 16.78 9.18
CA VAL A 13 -11.55 17.58 10.32
C VAL A 13 -11.14 16.92 11.64
N ASP A 14 -10.81 17.72 12.65
CA ASP A 14 -10.28 17.23 13.93
C ASP A 14 -11.40 16.89 14.92
N THR A 15 -12.60 17.45 14.73
CA THR A 15 -13.72 17.29 15.66
C THR A 15 -15.02 16.84 15.00
N ALA A 16 -15.87 16.18 15.77
CA ALA A 16 -17.20 15.79 15.33
C ALA A 16 -18.07 17.00 14.95
N GLN A 17 -17.91 18.13 15.65
CA GLN A 17 -18.65 19.37 15.40
C GLN A 17 -18.23 20.03 14.07
N GLU A 18 -16.95 20.01 13.73
CA GLU A 18 -16.47 20.47 12.42
C GLU A 18 -17.01 19.61 11.29
N CYS A 19 -17.01 18.27 11.48
CA CYS A 19 -17.63 17.36 10.52
C CYS A 19 -19.11 17.69 10.29
N LEU A 20 -19.86 17.89 11.38
CA LEU A 20 -21.28 18.28 11.32
C LEU A 20 -21.48 19.62 10.60
N ALA A 21 -20.66 20.63 10.90
CA ALA A 21 -20.73 21.93 10.25
C ALA A 21 -20.45 21.82 8.75
N LEU A 22 -19.40 21.09 8.35
CA LEU A 22 -19.05 20.89 6.96
C LEU A 22 -20.11 20.07 6.21
N ALA A 23 -20.65 19.02 6.83
CA ALA A 23 -21.73 18.22 6.24
C ALA A 23 -22.97 19.09 5.94
N ARG A 24 -23.35 20.00 6.85
CA ARG A 24 -24.44 20.97 6.62
C ARG A 24 -24.15 21.88 5.43
N GLN A 25 -22.96 22.45 5.35
CA GLN A 25 -22.56 23.29 4.22
C GLN A 25 -22.62 22.53 2.89
N VAL A 26 -22.11 21.28 2.85
CA VAL A 26 -22.16 20.42 1.66
C VAL A 26 -23.60 20.15 1.23
N MET A 27 -24.53 19.95 2.17
CA MET A 27 -25.96 19.70 1.87
C MET A 27 -26.71 20.93 1.34
N GLU A 28 -26.24 22.14 1.63
CA GLU A 28 -26.83 23.39 1.15
C GLU A 28 -26.35 23.79 -0.25
N LEU A 29 -25.20 23.27 -0.68
CA LEU A 29 -24.58 23.65 -1.96
C LEU A 29 -25.20 22.89 -3.15
N PRO A 30 -25.67 23.60 -4.18
CA PRO A 30 -26.21 22.96 -5.38
C PRO A 30 -25.11 22.18 -6.11
N GLY A 31 -25.45 20.97 -6.55
CA GLY A 31 -24.52 20.10 -7.28
C GLY A 31 -23.62 19.22 -6.40
N LEU A 32 -23.68 19.37 -5.08
CA LEU A 32 -23.00 18.47 -4.14
C LEU A 32 -23.99 17.53 -3.46
N ARG A 33 -23.48 16.36 -3.06
CA ARG A 33 -24.23 15.37 -2.27
C ARG A 33 -23.34 14.85 -1.16
N PHE A 34 -23.81 15.01 0.09
CA PHE A 34 -23.17 14.36 1.22
C PHE A 34 -23.51 12.87 1.21
N GLU A 35 -22.49 12.02 1.20
CA GLU A 35 -22.64 10.55 1.21
C GLU A 35 -22.15 9.90 2.51
N GLY A 36 -21.51 10.66 3.39
CA GLY A 36 -20.91 10.15 4.62
C GLY A 36 -19.46 10.61 4.82
N ILE A 37 -18.73 9.84 5.61
CA ILE A 37 -17.40 10.18 6.13
C ILE A 37 -16.34 9.15 5.72
N THR A 38 -15.12 9.63 5.50
CA THR A 38 -13.93 8.81 5.28
C THR A 38 -12.92 9.08 6.39
N GLY A 39 -12.24 8.05 6.85
CA GLY A 39 -11.16 8.15 7.82
C GLY A 39 -10.06 7.15 7.47
N TYR A 40 -8.83 7.40 7.89
CA TYR A 40 -7.74 6.46 7.63
C TYR A 40 -6.79 6.39 8.81
N GLU A 41 -6.83 5.28 9.54
CA GLU A 41 -6.00 5.00 10.70
C GLU A 41 -4.58 4.52 10.32
N GLY A 42 -3.97 5.17 9.33
CA GLY A 42 -2.68 4.77 8.76
C GLY A 42 -1.52 4.70 9.75
N HIS A 43 -1.56 5.54 10.80
CA HIS A 43 -0.60 5.53 11.91
C HIS A 43 -0.55 4.17 12.65
N CYS A 44 -1.62 3.37 12.59
CA CYS A 44 -1.63 2.01 13.14
C CYS A 44 -0.60 1.11 12.44
N SER A 45 -0.30 1.33 11.15
CA SER A 45 0.72 0.55 10.41
C SER A 45 2.14 0.79 10.92
N LEU A 46 2.38 1.89 11.65
CA LEU A 46 3.66 2.17 12.30
C LEU A 46 3.83 1.38 13.62
N THR A 47 2.80 0.66 14.06
CA THR A 47 2.78 -0.12 15.30
C THR A 47 2.91 -1.60 14.96
N PHE A 48 4.11 -2.16 15.16
CA PHE A 48 4.37 -3.56 14.82
C PHE A 48 3.79 -4.56 15.84
N ASP A 49 3.68 -4.16 17.11
CA ASP A 49 3.02 -4.96 18.12
C ASP A 49 1.53 -5.12 17.79
N ASN A 50 1.05 -6.36 17.72
CA ASN A 50 -0.29 -6.65 17.23
C ASN A 50 -1.39 -6.17 18.18
N GLU A 51 -1.18 -6.33 19.48
CA GLU A 51 -2.15 -5.96 20.51
C GLU A 51 -2.27 -4.44 20.59
N LEU A 52 -1.14 -3.73 20.66
CA LEU A 52 -1.10 -2.28 20.67
C LEU A 52 -1.64 -1.68 19.37
N ARG A 53 -1.39 -2.32 18.22
CA ARG A 53 -1.97 -1.90 16.93
C ARG A 53 -3.50 -2.02 16.95
N HIS A 54 -4.03 -3.09 17.51
CA HIS A 54 -5.48 -3.29 17.65
C HIS A 54 -6.09 -2.27 18.61
N GLU A 55 -5.43 -1.95 19.72
CA GLU A 55 -5.88 -0.92 20.66
C GLU A 55 -5.99 0.46 19.98
N ARG A 56 -4.94 0.90 19.28
CA ARG A 56 -4.94 2.16 18.53
C ARG A 56 -6.01 2.20 17.44
N GLN A 57 -6.17 1.10 16.71
CA GLN A 57 -7.24 0.96 15.72
C GLN A 57 -8.62 1.11 16.36
N ARG A 58 -8.84 0.52 17.53
CA ARG A 58 -10.11 0.60 18.26
C ARG A 58 -10.39 2.02 18.72
N GLU A 59 -9.38 2.73 19.23
CA GLU A 59 -9.50 4.15 19.61
C GLU A 59 -9.90 5.00 18.40
N ALA A 60 -9.19 4.84 17.28
CA ALA A 60 -9.48 5.53 16.03
C ALA A 60 -10.91 5.28 15.54
N MET A 61 -11.36 4.01 15.53
CA MET A 61 -12.71 3.67 15.08
C MET A 61 -13.80 4.11 16.05
N THR A 62 -13.54 4.11 17.37
CA THR A 62 -14.49 4.62 18.37
C THR A 62 -14.79 6.09 18.12
N PHE A 63 -13.76 6.90 17.86
CA PHE A 63 -13.94 8.29 17.48
C PHE A 63 -14.68 8.42 16.15
N PHE A 64 -14.22 7.70 15.11
CA PHE A 64 -14.78 7.77 13.76
C PHE A 64 -16.28 7.42 13.71
N THR A 65 -16.71 6.35 14.36
CA THR A 65 -18.13 5.98 14.42
C THR A 65 -18.93 6.95 15.28
N GLY A 66 -18.34 7.49 16.36
CA GLY A 66 -18.97 8.54 17.16
C GLY A 66 -19.25 9.82 16.37
N VAL A 67 -18.40 10.17 15.40
CA VAL A 67 -18.68 11.27 14.44
C VAL A 67 -19.91 10.96 13.60
N ALA A 68 -20.02 9.73 13.07
CA ALA A 68 -21.19 9.32 12.30
C ALA A 68 -22.47 9.34 13.15
N ASP A 69 -22.41 8.87 14.39
CA ASP A 69 -23.54 8.89 15.31
C ASP A 69 -24.00 10.32 15.61
N LEU A 70 -23.08 11.28 15.75
CA LEU A 70 -23.42 12.69 15.91
C LEU A 70 -24.16 13.25 14.69
N LEU A 71 -23.71 12.91 13.47
CA LEU A 71 -24.39 13.33 12.23
C LEU A 71 -25.82 12.80 12.19
N GLU A 72 -26.00 11.51 12.49
CA GLU A 72 -27.31 10.85 12.46
C GLU A 72 -28.26 11.38 13.54
N ALA A 73 -27.76 11.64 14.75
CA ALA A 73 -28.52 12.29 15.81
C ALA A 73 -28.99 13.71 15.42
N ASN A 74 -28.33 14.35 14.45
CA ASN A 74 -28.70 15.65 13.89
C ASN A 74 -29.49 15.55 12.58
N GLY A 75 -30.02 14.36 12.25
CA GLY A 75 -30.85 14.13 11.08
C GLY A 75 -30.09 14.12 9.75
N ILE A 76 -28.75 13.98 9.78
CA ILE A 76 -27.90 13.86 8.59
C ILE A 76 -27.52 12.37 8.42
N PRO A 77 -28.06 11.66 7.41
CA PRO A 77 -27.71 10.26 7.18
C PRO A 77 -26.22 10.09 6.82
N CYS A 78 -25.52 9.21 7.54
CA CYS A 78 -24.13 8.89 7.27
C CYS A 78 -24.01 7.51 6.60
N LYS A 79 -24.37 7.45 5.32
CA LYS A 79 -24.54 6.19 4.56
C LYS A 79 -23.24 5.44 4.33
N ILE A 80 -22.16 6.17 4.05
CA ILE A 80 -20.83 5.61 3.81
C ILE A 80 -19.93 6.01 4.97
N ARG A 81 -19.39 5.01 5.65
CA ARG A 81 -18.37 5.12 6.69
C ARG A 81 -17.20 4.26 6.22
N SER A 82 -16.28 4.90 5.51
CA SER A 82 -15.17 4.23 4.81
C SER A 82 -13.86 4.42 5.58
N ALA A 83 -13.19 3.33 5.93
CA ALA A 83 -11.94 3.35 6.67
C ALA A 83 -11.09 2.09 6.43
N GLY A 84 -9.99 1.91 7.15
CA GLY A 84 -9.26 0.64 7.15
C GLY A 84 -8.14 0.56 6.13
N GLY A 85 -6.92 0.41 6.62
CA GLY A 85 -5.75 0.01 5.84
C GLY A 85 -5.49 -1.49 5.93
N ILE A 86 -4.54 -1.99 5.14
CA ILE A 86 -4.18 -3.42 5.16
C ILE A 86 -3.64 -3.89 6.51
N ALA A 87 -3.06 -3.03 7.36
CA ALA A 87 -2.60 -3.45 8.68
C ALA A 87 -3.74 -3.65 9.71
N THR A 88 -4.91 -3.06 9.45
CA THR A 88 -6.06 -2.99 10.37
C THR A 88 -7.33 -3.59 9.80
N TRP A 89 -7.35 -3.95 8.51
CA TRP A 89 -8.54 -4.30 7.73
C TRP A 89 -9.52 -5.22 8.46
N ARG A 90 -9.03 -6.26 9.12
CA ARG A 90 -9.88 -7.27 9.77
C ARG A 90 -10.64 -6.70 10.97
N TRP A 91 -9.97 -5.88 11.77
CA TRP A 91 -10.60 -5.24 12.92
C TRP A 91 -11.53 -4.13 12.48
N THR A 92 -11.11 -3.32 11.50
CA THR A 92 -11.95 -2.24 10.97
C THR A 92 -13.19 -2.78 10.25
N ALA A 93 -13.07 -3.88 9.50
CA ALA A 93 -14.21 -4.54 8.85
C ALA A 93 -15.21 -5.15 9.85
N GLY A 94 -14.70 -5.59 11.01
CA GLY A 94 -15.54 -6.12 12.09
C GLY A 94 -16.07 -5.07 13.05
N TYR A 95 -15.70 -3.80 12.88
CA TYR A 95 -16.08 -2.74 13.80
C TYR A 95 -17.53 -2.30 13.52
N PRO A 96 -18.42 -2.26 14.54
CA PRO A 96 -19.82 -1.92 14.33
C PRO A 96 -20.02 -0.56 13.64
N GLY A 97 -20.86 -0.55 12.61
CA GLY A 97 -21.21 0.67 11.89
C GLY A 97 -20.30 1.01 10.71
N LEU A 98 -19.17 0.33 10.47
CA LEU A 98 -18.39 0.53 9.24
C LEU A 98 -19.14 -0.04 8.02
N THR A 99 -18.98 0.60 6.86
CA THR A 99 -19.68 0.19 5.63
C THR A 99 -18.73 -0.12 4.48
N GLU A 100 -17.49 0.34 4.52
CA GLU A 100 -16.50 0.18 3.44
C GLU A 100 -15.08 0.07 4.01
N ILE A 101 -14.23 -0.73 3.34
CA ILE A 101 -12.82 -0.91 3.66
C ILE A 101 -11.93 -0.43 2.52
N GLN A 102 -10.86 0.29 2.85
CA GLN A 102 -9.94 0.95 1.90
C GLN A 102 -8.60 0.21 1.68
N ALA A 103 -8.47 -1.03 2.16
CA ALA A 103 -7.23 -1.78 2.07
C ALA A 103 -6.82 -2.00 0.59
N GLY A 104 -5.62 -1.56 0.22
CA GLY A 104 -5.10 -1.65 -1.15
C GLY A 104 -4.03 -2.73 -1.34
N THR A 105 -2.97 -2.71 -0.52
CA THR A 105 -1.77 -3.55 -0.72
C THR A 105 -2.04 -5.06 -0.69
N TYR A 106 -3.17 -5.50 -0.15
CA TYR A 106 -3.54 -6.92 0.00
C TYR A 106 -3.46 -7.74 -1.30
N VAL A 107 -3.67 -7.09 -2.45
CA VAL A 107 -3.68 -7.76 -3.76
C VAL A 107 -2.27 -8.15 -4.24
N VAL A 108 -1.23 -7.44 -3.79
CA VAL A 108 0.17 -7.60 -4.25
C VAL A 108 1.14 -8.01 -3.15
N MET A 109 0.96 -7.45 -1.96
CA MET A 109 1.83 -7.57 -0.78
C MET A 109 3.30 -7.14 -1.02
N ASP A 110 4.03 -6.98 0.07
CA ASP A 110 5.47 -6.68 0.14
C ASP A 110 6.02 -7.13 1.49
N ASN A 111 7.34 -7.04 1.70
CA ASN A 111 7.95 -7.48 2.96
C ASN A 111 7.55 -6.59 4.15
N TYR A 112 7.33 -5.28 3.95
CA TYR A 112 6.88 -4.37 5.00
C TYR A 112 5.51 -4.77 5.56
N HIS A 113 4.52 -4.96 4.70
CA HIS A 113 3.16 -5.36 5.10
C HIS A 113 3.06 -6.85 5.46
N GLY A 114 3.87 -7.72 4.85
CA GLY A 114 3.88 -9.15 5.14
C GLY A 114 4.19 -9.46 6.61
N ARG A 115 5.03 -8.64 7.26
CA ARG A 115 5.29 -8.70 8.71
C ARG A 115 4.04 -8.43 9.57
N MET A 116 3.11 -7.64 9.05
CA MET A 116 1.92 -7.19 9.78
C MET A 116 0.70 -8.09 9.54
N VAL A 117 0.58 -8.65 8.33
CA VAL A 117 -0.53 -9.50 7.88
C VAL A 117 -0.02 -10.73 7.12
N PRO A 118 0.62 -11.69 7.81
CA PRO A 118 1.34 -12.81 7.19
C PRO A 118 0.45 -13.83 6.46
N HIS A 119 -0.86 -13.64 6.46
CA HIS A 119 -1.83 -14.52 5.80
C HIS A 119 -2.09 -14.17 4.33
N PHE A 120 -1.63 -13.01 3.86
CA PHE A 120 -1.68 -12.67 2.44
C PHE A 120 -0.38 -13.11 1.76
N GLU A 121 -0.51 -13.72 0.60
CA GLU A 121 0.61 -14.15 -0.22
C GLU A 121 1.21 -13.00 -1.02
N HIS A 122 2.51 -13.06 -1.29
CA HIS A 122 3.19 -12.14 -2.20
C HIS A 122 2.93 -12.53 -3.65
N SER A 123 2.22 -11.66 -4.39
CA SER A 123 1.98 -11.83 -5.82
C SER A 123 2.79 -10.85 -6.67
N LEU A 124 3.32 -9.77 -6.08
CA LEU A 124 4.26 -8.86 -6.75
C LEU A 124 5.71 -9.29 -6.52
N THR A 125 6.43 -9.46 -7.62
CA THR A 125 7.87 -9.70 -7.61
C THR A 125 8.57 -8.92 -8.70
N ILE A 126 9.88 -8.70 -8.55
CA ILE A 126 10.75 -8.09 -9.56
C ILE A 126 11.70 -9.17 -10.07
N GLN A 127 11.73 -9.36 -11.40
CA GLN A 127 12.73 -10.21 -12.04
C GLN A 127 14.03 -9.43 -12.23
N ALA A 128 15.14 -10.02 -11.83
CA ALA A 128 16.48 -9.46 -11.96
C ALA A 128 17.48 -10.54 -12.39
N SER A 129 18.68 -10.12 -12.77
CA SER A 129 19.80 -10.99 -13.14
C SER A 129 20.97 -10.73 -12.22
N VAL A 130 21.68 -11.78 -11.82
CA VAL A 130 22.98 -11.62 -11.18
C VAL A 130 23.98 -11.14 -12.23
N ILE A 131 24.47 -9.91 -12.09
CA ILE A 131 25.40 -9.29 -13.04
C ILE A 131 26.85 -9.29 -12.56
N SER A 132 27.07 -9.50 -11.26
CA SER A 132 28.44 -9.59 -10.71
C SER A 132 28.47 -10.38 -9.41
N ARG A 133 29.67 -10.92 -9.11
CA ARG A 133 30.00 -11.53 -7.83
C ARG A 133 31.31 -10.96 -7.30
N GLN A 134 31.33 -10.68 -6.01
CA GLN A 134 32.54 -10.35 -5.27
C GLN A 134 32.64 -11.28 -4.06
N SER A 135 33.79 -11.29 -3.39
CA SER A 135 33.96 -12.06 -2.16
C SER A 135 32.87 -11.69 -1.14
N GLY A 136 32.00 -12.65 -0.83
CA GLY A 136 30.88 -12.49 0.09
C GLY A 136 29.69 -11.66 -0.43
N LYS A 137 29.59 -11.39 -1.74
CA LYS A 137 28.50 -10.57 -2.31
C LYS A 137 27.98 -11.08 -3.65
N VAL A 138 26.68 -10.87 -3.86
CA VAL A 138 25.98 -11.05 -5.13
C VAL A 138 25.38 -9.69 -5.51
N ILE A 139 25.54 -9.31 -6.78
CA ILE A 139 25.05 -8.03 -7.31
C ILE A 139 24.04 -8.32 -8.42
N VAL A 140 22.87 -7.71 -8.34
CA VAL A 140 21.78 -7.84 -9.30
C VAL A 140 21.50 -6.53 -10.03
N ASP A 141 20.91 -6.60 -11.22
CA ASP A 141 20.54 -5.46 -12.09
C ASP A 141 19.24 -4.73 -11.68
N ALA A 142 18.83 -4.83 -10.42
CA ALA A 142 17.68 -4.14 -9.86
C ALA A 142 18.13 -3.28 -8.67
N GLY A 143 18.07 -1.95 -8.83
CA GLY A 143 18.52 -0.97 -7.85
C GLY A 143 17.40 -0.11 -7.27
N ASN A 144 17.75 1.06 -6.72
CA ASN A 144 16.80 2.04 -6.17
C ASN A 144 15.80 2.60 -7.19
N LYS A 145 16.01 2.37 -8.50
CA LYS A 145 15.03 2.68 -9.55
C LYS A 145 14.04 1.54 -9.81
N SER A 146 14.22 0.39 -9.17
CA SER A 146 13.43 -0.83 -9.37
C SER A 146 12.64 -1.22 -8.12
N VAL A 147 13.11 -0.92 -6.91
CA VAL A 147 12.44 -1.31 -5.65
C VAL A 147 12.43 -0.21 -4.60
N ALA A 148 11.30 -0.04 -3.92
CA ALA A 148 11.19 0.84 -2.76
C ALA A 148 11.40 0.07 -1.45
N ALA A 149 11.86 0.79 -0.41
CA ALA A 149 12.33 0.22 0.86
C ALA A 149 13.40 -0.88 0.65
N PRO A 150 14.55 -0.53 0.04
CA PRO A 150 15.55 -1.50 -0.41
C PRO A 150 16.12 -2.35 0.72
N ASP A 151 16.11 -1.86 1.96
CA ASP A 151 16.56 -2.55 3.17
C ASP A 151 15.72 -3.80 3.52
N GLU A 152 14.47 -3.83 3.08
CA GLU A 152 13.53 -4.93 3.32
C GLU A 152 13.43 -5.89 2.12
N VAL A 153 14.19 -5.69 1.04
CA VAL A 153 14.13 -6.55 -0.17
C VAL A 153 14.73 -7.92 0.09
N THR A 154 14.10 -8.97 -0.41
CA THR A 154 14.57 -10.36 -0.30
C THR A 154 14.67 -11.04 -1.65
N ILE A 155 15.58 -12.02 -1.77
CA ILE A 155 15.66 -12.88 -2.94
C ILE A 155 14.92 -14.19 -2.62
N VAL A 156 13.92 -14.54 -3.42
CA VAL A 156 13.13 -15.77 -3.23
C VAL A 156 14.06 -16.99 -3.24
N GLY A 157 13.94 -17.84 -2.22
CA GLY A 157 14.74 -19.06 -2.09
C GLY A 157 16.17 -18.86 -1.57
N HIS A 158 16.57 -17.64 -1.21
CA HIS A 158 17.92 -17.35 -0.71
C HIS A 158 17.90 -16.45 0.53
N ASP A 159 18.57 -16.88 1.61
CA ASP A 159 18.80 -16.05 2.79
C ASP A 159 20.02 -15.13 2.60
N HIS A 160 19.93 -14.23 1.62
CA HIS A 160 20.91 -13.18 1.39
C HIS A 160 20.41 -11.87 2.00
N LYS A 161 21.22 -11.24 2.85
CA LYS A 161 20.86 -9.95 3.47
C LYS A 161 21.25 -8.80 2.55
N VAL A 162 20.41 -7.78 2.48
CA VAL A 162 20.74 -6.54 1.78
C VAL A 162 22.03 -5.96 2.36
N PHE A 163 23.00 -5.69 1.50
CA PHE A 163 24.22 -4.96 1.87
C PHE A 163 24.01 -3.46 1.58
N ARG A 164 23.58 -3.13 0.35
CA ARG A 164 23.09 -1.80 -0.05
C ARG A 164 22.41 -1.86 -1.42
N PHE A 165 21.67 -0.81 -1.77
CA PHE A 165 21.20 -0.58 -3.13
C PHE A 165 21.78 0.73 -3.67
N ASP A 166 22.38 0.66 -4.86
CA ASP A 166 22.75 1.80 -5.69
C ASP A 166 21.64 2.03 -6.75
N GLU A 167 21.76 3.00 -7.66
CA GLU A 167 20.66 3.35 -8.60
C GLU A 167 20.13 2.16 -9.40
N GLU A 168 21.04 1.40 -10.03
CA GLU A 168 20.73 0.26 -10.91
C GLU A 168 21.25 -1.08 -10.34
N HIS A 169 21.82 -1.08 -9.14
CA HIS A 169 22.49 -2.25 -8.57
C HIS A 169 21.98 -2.58 -7.17
N GLY A 170 21.41 -3.77 -7.02
CA GLY A 170 21.08 -4.36 -5.72
C GLY A 170 22.24 -5.21 -5.25
N ILE A 171 22.79 -4.93 -4.08
CA ILE A 171 23.96 -5.64 -3.55
C ILE A 171 23.53 -6.39 -2.29
N PHE A 172 23.70 -7.70 -2.33
CA PHE A 172 23.37 -8.59 -1.24
C PHE A 172 24.63 -9.23 -0.68
N SER A 173 24.70 -9.30 0.65
CA SER A 173 25.66 -10.16 1.36
C SER A 173 25.31 -11.61 1.07
N ALA A 174 26.29 -12.36 0.58
CA ALA A 174 26.14 -13.76 0.22
C ALA A 174 27.13 -14.60 1.05
N PRO A 175 26.66 -15.65 1.75
CA PRO A 175 27.55 -16.50 2.52
C PRO A 175 28.55 -17.23 1.60
N LEU A 176 29.69 -17.62 2.19
CA LEU A 176 30.62 -18.55 1.54
C LEU A 176 29.86 -19.80 1.12
N GLY A 177 29.76 -20.04 -0.19
CA GLY A 177 29.00 -21.16 -0.77
C GLY A 177 27.64 -20.80 -1.39
N SER A 178 27.27 -19.52 -1.46
CA SER A 178 26.05 -19.11 -2.20
C SER A 178 26.04 -19.65 -3.64
N PRO A 179 24.96 -20.34 -4.05
CA PRO A 179 24.91 -21.04 -5.34
C PRO A 179 24.78 -20.11 -6.55
N LEU A 180 24.28 -18.88 -6.33
CA LEU A 180 23.96 -17.91 -7.38
C LEU A 180 25.18 -17.48 -8.20
N GLN A 181 25.20 -17.74 -9.51
CA GLN A 181 26.25 -17.37 -10.44
C GLN A 181 25.89 -16.14 -11.27
N VAL A 182 26.89 -15.50 -11.88
CA VAL A 182 26.66 -14.45 -12.88
C VAL A 182 25.85 -15.03 -14.05
N GLY A 183 24.77 -14.35 -14.42
CA GLY A 183 23.81 -14.77 -15.44
C GLY A 183 22.55 -15.42 -14.89
N ASP A 184 22.55 -15.86 -13.62
CA ASP A 184 21.35 -16.44 -13.00
C ASP A 184 20.22 -15.41 -12.92
N ARG A 185 18.99 -15.87 -13.18
CA ARG A 185 17.77 -15.08 -12.95
C ARG A 185 17.34 -15.26 -11.51
N VAL A 186 16.99 -14.15 -10.87
CA VAL A 186 16.51 -14.13 -9.50
C VAL A 186 15.20 -13.37 -9.41
N THR A 187 14.36 -13.78 -8.47
CA THR A 187 13.08 -13.14 -8.17
C THR A 187 13.21 -12.39 -6.85
N LEU A 188 12.90 -11.10 -6.86
CA LEU A 188 12.94 -10.24 -5.68
C LEU A 188 11.52 -9.98 -5.16
N VAL A 189 11.34 -9.99 -3.85
CA VAL A 189 10.15 -9.43 -3.19
C VAL A 189 10.50 -8.02 -2.72
N PRO A 190 9.71 -6.99 -3.09
CA PRO A 190 10.02 -5.62 -2.72
C PRO A 190 9.83 -5.39 -1.22
N GLY A 191 10.53 -4.39 -0.69
CA GLY A 191 10.28 -3.90 0.66
C GLY A 191 8.92 -3.21 0.77
N TYR A 192 8.57 -2.38 -0.22
CA TYR A 192 7.31 -1.62 -0.23
C TYR A 192 6.69 -1.51 -1.63
N SER A 193 5.52 -2.11 -1.82
CA SER A 193 4.88 -2.26 -3.14
C SER A 193 4.33 -0.98 -3.75
N PRO A 194 3.61 -0.09 -3.03
CA PRO A 194 2.99 1.09 -3.65
C PRO A 194 3.98 1.98 -4.43
N SER A 195 5.15 2.25 -3.84
CA SER A 195 6.19 3.04 -4.50
C SER A 195 6.93 2.26 -5.58
N THR A 196 7.16 0.96 -5.37
CA THR A 196 7.77 0.07 -6.37
C THR A 196 6.94 0.05 -7.65
N VAL A 197 5.65 -0.22 -7.55
CA VAL A 197 4.70 -0.27 -8.68
C VAL A 197 4.73 1.02 -9.49
N ASN A 198 4.81 2.18 -8.82
CA ASN A 198 4.80 3.49 -9.47
C ASN A 198 6.01 3.75 -10.39
N TRP A 199 7.05 2.93 -10.33
CA TRP A 199 8.24 3.04 -11.19
C TRP A 199 8.15 2.19 -12.46
N TYR A 200 7.15 1.33 -12.57
CA TYR A 200 6.94 0.47 -13.74
C TYR A 200 5.78 0.98 -14.60
N ASP A 201 5.85 0.68 -15.89
CA ASP A 201 4.78 0.99 -16.85
C ASP A 201 3.78 -0.16 -17.01
N ALA A 202 4.17 -1.39 -16.68
CA ALA A 202 3.32 -2.57 -16.80
C ALA A 202 3.70 -3.68 -15.81
N TYR A 203 2.70 -4.47 -15.44
CA TYR A 203 2.87 -5.80 -14.85
C TYR A 203 3.03 -6.83 -15.96
N HIS A 204 3.93 -7.79 -15.76
CA HIS A 204 3.93 -9.04 -16.51
C HIS A 204 3.16 -10.05 -15.67
N VAL A 205 1.99 -10.48 -16.15
CA VAL A 205 1.12 -11.42 -15.43
C VAL A 205 1.62 -12.83 -15.69
N VAL A 206 1.95 -13.54 -14.61
CA VAL A 206 2.55 -14.88 -14.69
C VAL A 206 1.59 -15.91 -14.10
N GLN A 207 1.35 -16.98 -14.83
CA GLN A 207 0.63 -18.17 -14.38
C GLN A 207 1.46 -19.41 -14.72
N ASP A 208 1.63 -20.33 -13.78
CA ASP A 208 2.41 -21.57 -13.96
C ASP A 208 3.82 -21.34 -14.56
N ASN A 209 4.49 -20.27 -14.11
CA ASN A 209 5.80 -19.81 -14.59
C ASN A 209 5.84 -19.35 -16.07
N VAL A 210 4.69 -19.05 -16.66
CA VAL A 210 4.57 -18.51 -18.02
C VAL A 210 3.93 -17.13 -17.97
N VAL A 211 4.48 -16.17 -18.72
CA VAL A 211 3.83 -14.86 -18.92
C VAL A 211 2.58 -15.07 -19.78
N VAL A 212 1.41 -14.75 -19.22
CA VAL A 212 0.11 -14.94 -19.88
C VAL A 212 -0.52 -13.62 -20.34
N ASP A 213 -0.10 -12.49 -19.77
CA ASP A 213 -0.61 -11.17 -20.12
C ASP A 213 0.38 -10.06 -19.71
N ILE A 214 0.17 -8.85 -20.20
CA ILE A 214 0.88 -7.63 -19.81
C ILE A 214 -0.15 -6.55 -19.49
N TRP A 215 -0.27 -6.18 -18.21
CA TRP A 215 -1.23 -5.18 -17.77
C TRP A 215 -0.56 -3.82 -17.59
N PRO A 216 -1.07 -2.74 -18.21
CA PRO A 216 -0.51 -1.41 -18.01
C PRO A 216 -0.77 -0.92 -16.58
N ILE A 217 0.21 -0.24 -15.99
CA ILE A 217 0.06 0.43 -14.69
C ILE A 217 -0.50 1.83 -14.93
N ILE A 218 -1.75 2.05 -14.51
CA ILE A 218 -2.49 3.29 -14.77
C ILE A 218 -3.26 3.72 -13.52
N PRO A 219 -3.18 5.02 -13.12
CA PRO A 219 -2.22 6.02 -13.56
C PRO A 219 -0.83 5.78 -12.94
N ARG A 220 0.24 6.18 -13.65
CA ARG A 220 1.61 6.12 -13.11
C ARG A 220 2.01 7.47 -12.52
N GLY A 221 1.49 7.80 -11.35
CA GLY A 221 1.69 9.11 -10.72
C GLY A 221 0.81 10.23 -11.28
N PRO A 222 0.88 11.44 -10.73
CA PRO A 222 -0.03 12.54 -11.08
C PRO A 222 0.11 12.95 -12.55
N GLY A 223 -0.99 12.89 -13.31
CA GLY A 223 -1.04 13.36 -14.71
C GLY A 223 -0.34 12.46 -15.74
N HIS A 224 0.18 11.30 -15.34
CA HIS A 224 0.84 10.36 -16.24
C HIS A 224 -0.07 9.16 -16.54
N HIS A 225 -0.45 9.03 -17.80
CA HIS A 225 -1.34 7.96 -18.28
C HIS A 225 -0.60 6.65 -18.63
N GLY A 226 0.69 6.55 -18.30
CA GLY A 226 1.53 5.40 -18.67
C GLY A 226 1.47 5.08 -20.16
N LEU A 227 1.55 3.79 -20.50
CA LEU A 227 1.44 3.30 -21.87
C LEU A 227 0.08 3.58 -22.55
N ALA A 228 -0.99 3.86 -21.77
CA ALA A 228 -2.30 4.17 -22.33
C ALA A 228 -2.42 5.58 -22.92
N GLY A 229 -1.50 6.50 -22.55
CA GLY A 229 -1.43 7.82 -23.17
C GLY A 229 -1.10 7.80 -24.67
N LEU A 230 -0.55 6.69 -25.17
CA LEU A 230 -0.24 6.49 -26.59
C LEU A 230 -1.46 6.06 -27.42
N ALA A 231 -2.57 5.66 -26.78
CA ALA A 231 -3.76 5.18 -27.45
C ALA A 231 -4.88 6.24 -27.57
N ALA A 232 -4.70 7.44 -26.99
CA ALA A 232 -5.66 8.52 -27.16
C ALA A 232 -5.40 9.26 -28.49
N PRO A 233 -6.35 9.28 -29.45
CA PRO A 233 -6.22 10.17 -30.59
C PRO A 233 -6.16 11.61 -30.07
N ALA A 234 -5.24 12.40 -30.62
CA ALA A 234 -5.18 13.83 -30.36
C ALA A 234 -6.58 14.43 -30.55
N ARG A 235 -7.13 15.03 -29.49
CA ARG A 235 -8.34 15.84 -29.58
C ARG A 235 -8.04 17.16 -30.26
#